data_AF-A0A956LRZ8-F1
#
_entry.id   AF-A0A956LRZ8-F1
#
_cell.length_a   1.000
_cell.length_b   1.000
_cell.length_c   1.000
_cell.angle_alpha   90.00
_cell.angle_beta   90.00
_cell.angle_gamma   90.00
#
_symmetry.space_group_name_H-M   'P 1'
#
loop_
_entity.id
_entity.type
_entity.pdbx_description
1 polymer ?
#
loop_
_entity_poly.entity_id
_entity_poly.type
_entity_poly.pdbx_seq_one_letter_code
_entity_poly.pdbx_strand_id
1 'polypeptide(L)'
;MTTGPLKDVGPDDWDLPPYCGALDIVFTVEQTSNAQIEMAYHVADELPAAIDARLPGWNVHYLHVPGVSPAYAPECEQGCLQDGFCAESTLLECEKLGPCDWVTGAGLLWRSLDEQCIPGPRRWVDADEEDAAAIIHCLWKSGTNSGVWGALQPTLAAVSPELTSPDGCNAGFLREEAWLLPVIVSHGHPGEGDPEVWAAALAGSKGGDMNAVVPVAILDPQTNP
;
A
#
# COMPACT_ATOMS: atom_id res chain seq x y z
N MET A 1 40.03 32.73 -11.61
CA MET A 1 38.83 32.73 -10.76
C MET A 1 37.63 32.59 -11.69
N THR A 2 37.09 31.39 -11.82
CA THR A 2 35.92 31.10 -12.68
C THR A 2 34.72 30.86 -11.78
N THR A 3 33.80 31.81 -11.75
CA THR A 3 32.52 31.74 -11.05
C THR A 3 31.50 31.07 -11.97
N GLY A 4 31.34 29.77 -11.84
CA GLY A 4 30.18 29.02 -12.33
C GLY A 4 29.34 28.54 -11.15
N PRO A 5 28.02 28.30 -11.32
CA PRO A 5 27.18 27.76 -10.26
C PRO A 5 27.73 26.41 -9.79
N LEU A 6 27.88 26.27 -8.48
CA LEU A 6 28.23 25.00 -7.83
C LEU A 6 27.14 23.98 -8.18
N LYS A 7 27.53 22.90 -8.87
CA LYS A 7 26.70 21.70 -8.95
C LYS A 7 26.60 21.13 -7.54
N ASP A 8 25.39 21.11 -6.99
CA ASP A 8 25.07 20.54 -5.67
C ASP A 8 24.81 19.02 -5.76
N VAL A 9 25.52 18.37 -6.67
CA VAL A 9 25.56 16.91 -6.80
C VAL A 9 27.04 16.54 -6.69
N GLY A 10 27.34 15.59 -5.82
CA GLY A 10 28.69 15.13 -5.52
C GLY A 10 29.48 14.67 -6.75
N PRO A 11 30.76 14.32 -6.59
CA PRO A 11 31.63 13.93 -7.70
C PRO A 11 31.01 12.81 -8.55
N ASP A 12 31.33 12.80 -9.85
CA ASP A 12 30.71 11.97 -10.90
C ASP A 12 30.98 10.45 -10.75
N ASP A 13 31.49 9.99 -9.60
CA ASP A 13 32.02 8.64 -9.33
C ASP A 13 31.36 7.92 -8.15
N TRP A 14 30.21 8.38 -7.67
CA TRP A 14 29.41 7.60 -6.74
C TRP A 14 28.80 6.45 -7.54
N ASP A 15 29.24 5.22 -7.27
CA ASP A 15 28.38 4.06 -7.44
C ASP A 15 27.04 4.45 -6.79
N LEU A 16 26.04 4.73 -7.63
CA LEU A 16 24.72 5.10 -7.14
C LEU A 16 24.28 4.01 -6.16
N PRO A 17 23.64 4.37 -5.03
CA PRO A 17 23.08 3.38 -4.13
C PRO A 17 22.30 2.33 -4.95
N PRO A 18 22.32 1.05 -4.55
CA PRO A 18 21.73 -0.04 -5.33
C PRO A 18 20.22 0.13 -5.63
N TYR A 19 19.59 1.14 -5.03
CA TYR A 19 18.18 1.46 -5.14
C TYR A 19 17.85 2.62 -6.09
N CYS A 20 18.81 3.14 -6.87
CA CYS A 20 18.55 4.28 -7.75
C CYS A 20 17.69 3.92 -8.97
N GLY A 21 16.58 4.64 -9.15
CA GLY A 21 15.73 4.54 -10.35
C GLY A 21 14.52 3.62 -10.21
N ALA A 22 14.29 3.01 -9.04
CA ALA A 22 13.10 2.22 -8.77
C ALA A 22 12.54 2.45 -7.36
N LEU A 23 11.21 2.36 -7.24
CA LEU A 23 10.47 2.63 -6.00
C LEU A 23 9.28 1.69 -5.87
N ASP A 24 9.13 1.04 -4.72
CA ASP A 24 7.97 0.22 -4.36
C ASP A 24 7.19 0.93 -3.27
N ILE A 25 5.95 1.30 -3.56
CA ILE A 25 5.07 2.05 -2.65
C ILE A 25 4.00 1.11 -2.12
N VAL A 26 3.98 0.93 -0.80
CA VAL A 26 2.85 0.28 -0.11
C VAL A 26 1.99 1.37 0.47
N PHE A 27 0.81 1.59 -0.12
CA PHE A 27 -0.17 2.51 0.43
C PHE A 27 -1.14 1.74 1.31
N THR A 28 -1.16 2.09 2.60
CA THR A 28 -2.03 1.47 3.59
C THR A 28 -2.90 2.51 4.25
N VAL A 29 -4.21 2.29 4.24
CA VAL A 29 -5.17 3.21 4.85
C VAL A 29 -5.99 2.48 5.90
N GLU A 30 -5.90 2.96 7.13
CA GLU A 30 -6.78 2.61 8.23
C GLU A 30 -7.80 3.72 8.42
N GLN A 31 -9.08 3.36 8.48
CA GLN A 31 -10.16 4.34 8.41
C GLN A 31 -11.12 4.22 9.56
N THR A 32 -11.22 5.32 10.30
CA THR A 32 -12.19 5.49 11.40
C THR A 32 -12.93 6.82 11.37
N SER A 33 -12.57 7.75 10.48
CA SER A 33 -13.24 9.05 10.36
C SER A 33 -13.34 9.55 8.91
N ASN A 34 -14.34 10.40 8.62
CA ASN A 34 -14.48 11.07 7.33
C ASN A 34 -13.27 11.95 6.98
N ALA A 35 -12.60 12.54 7.98
CA ALA A 35 -11.41 13.36 7.73
C ALA A 35 -10.25 12.50 7.18
N GLN A 36 -10.13 11.25 7.62
CA GLN A 36 -9.12 10.32 7.13
C GLN A 36 -9.41 9.82 5.73
N ILE A 37 -10.70 9.60 5.40
CA ILE A 37 -11.13 9.32 4.03
C ILE A 37 -10.64 10.43 3.11
N GLU A 38 -10.92 11.69 3.45
CA GLU A 38 -10.50 12.84 2.65
C GLU A 38 -8.98 12.98 2.57
N MET A 39 -8.24 12.72 3.66
CA MET A 39 -6.78 12.70 3.63
C MET A 39 -6.23 11.60 2.73
N ALA A 40 -6.77 10.37 2.83
CA ALA A 40 -6.36 9.27 1.97
C ALA A 40 -6.64 9.58 0.50
N TYR A 41 -7.78 10.19 0.19
CA TYR A 41 -8.12 10.63 -1.16
C TYR A 41 -7.15 11.71 -1.66
N HIS A 42 -6.80 12.68 -0.82
CA HIS A 42 -5.82 13.70 -1.18
C HIS A 42 -4.44 13.09 -1.45
N VAL A 43 -3.99 12.14 -0.63
CA VAL A 43 -2.73 11.42 -0.87
C VAL A 43 -2.79 10.61 -2.16
N ALA A 44 -3.91 9.93 -2.42
CA ALA A 44 -4.11 9.17 -3.65
C ALA A 44 -4.10 10.04 -4.90
N ASP A 45 -4.66 11.24 -4.82
CA ASP A 45 -4.74 12.17 -5.96
C ASP A 45 -3.39 12.86 -6.22
N GLU A 46 -2.62 13.17 -5.16
CA GLU A 46 -1.41 14.00 -5.28
C GLU A 46 -0.10 13.21 -5.31
N LEU A 47 0.00 12.08 -4.59
CA LEU A 47 1.26 11.36 -4.43
C LEU A 47 1.80 10.81 -5.75
N PRO A 48 1.01 10.14 -6.61
CA PRO A 48 1.54 9.65 -7.90
C PRO A 48 2.11 10.78 -8.75
N ALA A 49 1.36 11.88 -8.92
CA ALA A 49 1.83 13.04 -9.66
C ALA A 49 3.07 13.70 -9.03
N ALA A 50 3.15 13.74 -7.70
CA ALA A 50 4.30 14.26 -6.97
C ALA A 50 5.55 13.40 -7.15
N ILE A 51 5.39 12.07 -7.24
CA ILE A 51 6.46 11.12 -7.54
C ILE A 51 6.92 11.32 -8.98
N ASP A 52 6.02 11.30 -9.97
CA ASP A 52 6.37 11.50 -11.39
C ASP A 52 7.12 12.80 -11.64
N ALA A 53 6.70 13.89 -10.99
CA ALA A 53 7.33 15.20 -11.15
C ALA A 53 8.72 15.29 -10.50
N ARG A 54 8.96 14.56 -9.40
CA ARG A 54 10.22 14.63 -8.65
C ARG A 54 11.22 13.55 -9.05
N LEU A 55 10.71 12.42 -9.53
CA LEU A 55 11.47 11.22 -9.87
C LEU A 55 11.18 10.79 -11.32
N PRO A 56 11.39 11.68 -12.31
CA PRO A 56 11.05 11.38 -13.70
C PRO A 56 11.86 10.18 -14.22
N GLY A 57 11.17 9.22 -14.83
CA GLY A 57 11.77 8.00 -15.40
C GLY A 57 12.16 6.94 -14.37
N TRP A 58 11.73 7.09 -13.11
CA TRP A 58 11.82 6.01 -12.13
C TRP A 58 10.76 4.96 -12.41
N ASN A 59 11.12 3.70 -12.24
CA ASN A 59 10.16 2.60 -12.31
C ASN A 59 9.47 2.44 -10.95
N VAL A 60 8.17 2.72 -10.89
CA VAL A 60 7.41 2.73 -9.63
C VAL A 60 6.36 1.63 -9.62
N HIS A 61 6.36 0.82 -8.55
CA HIS A 61 5.28 -0.12 -8.26
C HIS A 61 4.40 0.44 -7.15
N TYR A 62 3.08 0.33 -7.31
CA TYR A 62 2.10 0.72 -6.31
C TYR A 62 1.31 -0.50 -5.83
N LEU A 63 1.29 -0.74 -4.53
CA LEU A 63 0.48 -1.76 -3.86
C LEU A 63 -0.46 -1.06 -2.88
N HIS A 64 -1.77 -1.26 -3.04
CA HIS A 64 -2.75 -0.79 -2.07
C HIS A 64 -3.16 -1.91 -1.12
N VAL A 65 -3.02 -1.67 0.17
CA VAL A 65 -3.34 -2.63 1.23
C VAL A 65 -4.37 -1.99 2.16
N PRO A 66 -5.46 -2.67 2.49
CA PRO A 66 -6.40 -2.15 3.48
C PRO A 66 -5.75 -2.20 4.87
N GLY A 67 -6.00 -1.19 5.69
CA GLY A 67 -5.51 -1.12 7.07
C GLY A 67 -6.09 -2.21 7.98
N VAL A 68 -7.06 -2.97 7.50
CA VAL A 68 -7.47 -4.24 8.09
C VAL A 68 -7.71 -5.25 6.98
N SER A 69 -7.48 -6.52 7.27
CA SER A 69 -7.78 -7.58 6.33
C SER A 69 -8.35 -8.80 7.06
N PRO A 70 -9.30 -9.52 6.42
CA PRO A 70 -9.76 -9.32 5.04
C PRO A 70 -10.61 -8.07 4.84
N ALA A 71 -10.34 -7.30 3.78
CA ALA A 71 -11.06 -6.05 3.47
C ALA A 71 -12.55 -6.27 3.21
N TYR A 72 -12.91 -7.46 2.70
CA TYR A 72 -14.28 -7.83 2.33
C TYR A 72 -14.90 -8.87 3.26
N ALA A 73 -14.15 -9.36 4.26
CA ALA A 73 -14.70 -10.34 5.20
C ALA A 73 -15.90 -9.79 5.96
N PRO A 74 -15.90 -8.55 6.49
CA PRO A 74 -17.08 -8.03 7.17
C PRO A 74 -18.32 -8.01 6.27
N GLU A 75 -18.20 -7.62 5.00
CA GLU A 75 -19.30 -7.57 4.05
C GLU A 75 -19.82 -8.98 3.71
N CYS A 76 -18.91 -9.93 3.50
CA CYS A 76 -19.26 -11.32 3.22
C CYS A 76 -19.72 -12.10 4.47
N GLU A 77 -19.25 -11.76 5.67
CA GLU A 77 -19.52 -12.48 6.93
C GLU A 77 -20.68 -11.85 7.72
N GLN A 78 -20.75 -10.53 7.88
CA GLN A 78 -21.89 -9.85 8.54
C GLN A 78 -23.18 -9.98 7.71
N GLY A 79 -23.09 -9.87 6.39
CA GLY A 79 -24.23 -10.13 5.49
C GLY A 79 -24.78 -11.55 5.64
N CYS A 80 -23.95 -12.51 6.03
CA CYS A 80 -24.36 -13.89 6.27
C CYS A 80 -24.84 -14.17 7.70
N LEU A 81 -24.17 -13.62 8.72
CA LEU A 81 -24.39 -14.01 10.12
C LEU A 81 -25.43 -13.17 10.87
N GLN A 82 -25.67 -11.90 10.52
CA GLN A 82 -26.55 -11.04 11.31
C GLN A 82 -28.03 -11.04 10.86
N ASP A 83 -28.31 -11.20 9.57
CA ASP A 83 -29.69 -11.04 9.06
C ASP A 83 -30.38 -12.35 8.65
N GLY A 84 -29.68 -13.50 8.67
CA GLY A 84 -30.23 -14.78 8.17
C GLY A 84 -30.66 -14.74 6.70
N PHE A 85 -30.31 -13.65 6.01
CA PHE A 85 -30.55 -13.36 4.60
C PHE A 85 -29.19 -13.21 3.94
N CYS A 86 -28.62 -14.33 3.54
CA CYS A 86 -27.77 -14.29 2.36
C CYS A 86 -28.69 -13.92 1.19
N ALA A 87 -28.82 -12.63 0.85
CA ALA A 87 -29.33 -12.31 -0.47
C ALA A 87 -28.40 -13.01 -1.47
N GLU A 88 -28.94 -13.84 -2.37
CA GLU A 88 -28.13 -14.60 -3.34
C GLU A 88 -27.13 -13.70 -4.09
N SER A 89 -27.48 -12.42 -4.27
CA SER A 89 -26.60 -11.40 -4.86
C SER A 89 -25.30 -11.16 -4.10
N THR A 90 -25.33 -11.10 -2.76
CA THR A 90 -24.13 -10.84 -1.95
C THR A 90 -23.22 -12.07 -1.91
N LEU A 91 -23.80 -13.28 -1.86
CA LEU A 91 -23.00 -14.51 -1.97
C LEU A 91 -22.36 -14.66 -3.35
N LEU A 92 -23.12 -14.40 -4.43
CA LEU A 92 -22.61 -14.43 -5.80
C LEU A 92 -21.48 -13.41 -6.03
N GLU A 93 -21.53 -12.28 -5.32
CA GLU A 93 -20.48 -11.28 -5.32
C GLU A 93 -19.23 -11.74 -4.57
N CYS A 94 -19.37 -12.43 -3.43
CA CYS A 94 -18.25 -13.02 -2.69
C CYS A 94 -17.60 -14.22 -3.42
N GLU A 95 -18.31 -14.93 -4.30
CA GLU A 95 -17.73 -15.99 -5.15
C GLU A 95 -16.65 -15.48 -6.12
N LYS A 96 -16.63 -14.17 -6.39
CA LYS A 96 -15.58 -13.53 -7.21
C LYS A 96 -14.26 -13.37 -6.46
N LEU A 97 -14.27 -13.46 -5.13
CA LEU A 97 -13.08 -13.31 -4.30
C LEU A 97 -12.23 -14.58 -4.35
N GLY A 98 -10.94 -14.40 -4.56
CA GLY A 98 -9.94 -15.45 -4.52
C GLY A 98 -9.32 -15.62 -3.13
N PRO A 99 -8.47 -16.64 -2.94
CA PRO A 99 -7.83 -16.92 -1.65
C PRO A 99 -7.09 -15.72 -1.06
N CYS A 100 -6.43 -14.92 -1.90
CA CYS A 100 -5.66 -13.76 -1.47
C CYS A 100 -6.54 -12.59 -0.99
N ASP A 101 -7.83 -12.54 -1.32
CA ASP A 101 -8.73 -11.52 -0.78
C ASP A 101 -9.01 -11.72 0.72
N TRP A 102 -8.60 -12.87 1.26
CA TRP A 102 -8.71 -13.26 2.66
C TRP A 102 -7.38 -13.17 3.44
N VAL A 103 -6.33 -12.63 2.83
CA VAL A 103 -4.97 -12.62 3.39
C VAL A 103 -4.54 -11.22 3.79
N THR A 104 -4.19 -11.06 5.07
CA THR A 104 -3.66 -9.79 5.59
C THR A 104 -2.36 -9.38 4.94
N GLY A 105 -2.33 -8.17 4.39
CA GLY A 105 -1.21 -7.63 3.62
C GLY A 105 -1.31 -7.88 2.12
N ALA A 106 -2.25 -8.69 1.63
CA ALA A 106 -2.44 -8.87 0.21
C ALA A 106 -3.04 -7.60 -0.43
N GLY A 107 -2.52 -7.22 -1.60
CA GLY A 107 -3.03 -6.07 -2.33
C GLY A 107 -4.48 -6.26 -2.80
N LEU A 108 -5.20 -5.14 -2.95
CA LEU A 108 -6.57 -5.16 -3.43
C LEU A 108 -6.66 -5.24 -4.96
N LEU A 109 -7.65 -6.00 -5.44
CA LEU A 109 -8.07 -5.99 -6.84
C LEU A 109 -9.34 -5.17 -7.07
N TRP A 110 -10.12 -4.98 -6.01
CA TRP A 110 -11.47 -4.44 -6.05
C TRP A 110 -11.53 -3.14 -5.26
N ARG A 111 -12.46 -2.27 -5.61
CA ARG A 111 -12.87 -1.16 -4.75
C ARG A 111 -14.02 -1.57 -3.85
N SER A 112 -14.97 -2.28 -4.45
CA SER A 112 -16.14 -2.91 -3.85
C SER A 112 -16.44 -4.20 -4.61
N LEU A 113 -17.34 -5.05 -4.11
CA LEU A 113 -17.64 -6.35 -4.72
C LEU A 113 -18.23 -6.26 -6.15
N ASP A 114 -18.69 -5.07 -6.55
CA ASP A 114 -19.22 -4.74 -7.87
C ASP A 114 -18.26 -3.93 -8.77
N GLU A 115 -17.15 -3.42 -8.23
CA GLU A 115 -16.19 -2.57 -8.95
C GLU A 115 -14.76 -3.13 -8.85
N GLN A 116 -14.32 -3.89 -9.87
CA GLN A 116 -12.94 -4.36 -10.00
C GLN A 116 -12.05 -3.26 -10.57
N CYS A 117 -10.95 -2.94 -9.90
CA CYS A 117 -9.98 -1.93 -10.33
C CYS A 117 -8.83 -2.54 -11.14
N ILE A 118 -8.27 -3.67 -10.69
CA ILE A 118 -7.20 -4.38 -11.41
C ILE A 118 -7.76 -5.65 -12.06
N PRO A 119 -7.70 -5.76 -13.40
CA PRO A 119 -8.01 -7.02 -14.06
C PRO A 119 -6.89 -8.05 -13.85
N GLY A 120 -7.25 -9.30 -13.60
CA GLY A 120 -6.30 -10.41 -13.44
C GLY A 120 -5.79 -10.61 -12.00
N PRO A 121 -4.79 -11.49 -11.82
CA PRO A 121 -4.38 -11.95 -10.48
C PRO A 121 -3.31 -11.10 -9.80
N ARG A 122 -2.60 -10.24 -10.54
CA ARG A 122 -1.54 -9.38 -9.99
C ARG A 122 -2.17 -8.23 -9.21
N ARG A 123 -1.66 -7.97 -8.00
CA ARG A 123 -2.29 -7.08 -7.00
C ARG A 123 -1.60 -5.73 -6.82
N TRP A 124 -0.65 -5.42 -7.68
CA TRP A 124 0.11 -4.17 -7.71
C TRP A 124 0.12 -3.60 -9.13
N VAL A 125 0.41 -2.32 -9.24
CA VAL A 125 0.36 -1.53 -10.48
C VAL A 125 1.77 -1.05 -10.81
N ASP A 126 2.23 -1.27 -12.04
CA ASP A 126 3.41 -0.61 -12.59
C ASP A 126 2.98 0.78 -13.10
N ALA A 127 3.72 1.83 -12.73
CA ALA A 127 3.44 3.20 -13.13
C ALA A 127 3.47 3.40 -14.66
N ASP A 128 4.21 2.55 -15.38
CA ASP A 128 4.34 2.64 -16.84
C ASP A 128 3.16 1.99 -17.60
N GLU A 129 2.18 1.40 -16.89
CA GLU A 129 0.95 0.90 -17.49
C GLU A 129 0.04 2.03 -18.00
N GLU A 130 -0.61 1.82 -19.15
CA GLU A 130 -1.45 2.82 -19.82
C GLU A 130 -2.54 3.42 -18.88
N ASP A 131 -3.12 2.60 -18.00
CA ASP A 131 -4.19 2.99 -17.09
C ASP A 131 -3.74 3.11 -15.62
N ALA A 132 -2.43 3.18 -15.33
CA ALA A 132 -1.90 3.14 -13.96
C ALA A 132 -2.56 4.17 -13.04
N ALA A 133 -2.68 5.43 -13.49
CA ALA A 133 -3.31 6.50 -12.71
C ALA A 133 -4.79 6.22 -12.39
N ALA A 134 -5.55 5.65 -13.34
CA ALA A 134 -6.96 5.32 -13.15
C ALA A 134 -7.12 4.15 -12.17
N ILE A 135 -6.24 3.15 -12.26
CA ILE A 135 -6.24 1.99 -11.37
C ILE A 135 -5.87 2.41 -9.95
N ILE A 136 -4.81 3.21 -9.77
CA ILE A 136 -4.38 3.75 -8.47
C ILE A 136 -5.53 4.53 -7.84
N HIS A 137 -6.16 5.43 -8.60
CA HIS A 137 -7.29 6.21 -8.12
C HIS A 137 -8.51 5.34 -7.74
N CYS A 138 -8.77 4.26 -8.49
CA CYS A 138 -9.84 3.30 -8.17
C CYS A 138 -9.56 2.56 -6.84
N LEU A 139 -8.34 2.03 -6.69
CA LEU A 139 -7.96 1.23 -5.53
C LEU A 139 -7.74 2.08 -4.28
N TRP A 140 -7.02 3.18 -4.36
CA TRP A 140 -6.60 3.93 -3.17
C TRP A 140 -7.77 4.67 -2.50
N LYS A 141 -8.92 4.72 -3.19
CA LYS A 141 -10.21 5.17 -2.64
C LYS A 141 -11.06 4.02 -2.07
N SER A 142 -10.50 2.83 -1.92
CA SER A 142 -11.12 1.62 -1.35
C SER A 142 -10.57 1.25 0.04
N GLY A 143 -11.22 0.30 0.71
CA GLY A 143 -10.84 -0.13 2.06
C GLY A 143 -11.31 0.83 3.15
N THR A 144 -12.42 1.54 2.89
CA THR A 144 -12.81 2.73 3.66
C THR A 144 -13.73 2.51 4.87
N ASN A 145 -14.10 1.27 5.19
CA ASN A 145 -15.20 1.01 6.11
C ASN A 145 -14.95 -0.13 7.10
N SER A 146 -13.72 -0.28 7.58
CA SER A 146 -13.30 -1.57 8.11
C SER A 146 -13.28 -1.70 9.64
N GLY A 147 -13.64 -0.66 10.40
CA GLY A 147 -14.05 -0.71 11.83
C GLY A 147 -13.04 -1.26 12.85
N VAL A 148 -11.88 -1.75 12.42
CA VAL A 148 -10.84 -2.40 13.23
C VAL A 148 -9.51 -1.67 13.02
N TRP A 149 -8.63 -1.74 14.03
CA TRP A 149 -7.45 -0.89 14.15
C TRP A 149 -6.16 -1.63 13.76
N GLY A 150 -5.19 -0.93 13.15
CA GLY A 150 -3.82 -1.41 12.94
C GLY A 150 -3.31 -1.41 11.49
N ALA A 151 -3.06 -0.23 10.91
CA ALA A 151 -2.50 -0.11 9.55
C ALA A 151 -1.11 -0.76 9.37
N LEU A 152 -0.34 -0.92 10.45
CA LEU A 152 1.05 -1.31 10.33
C LEU A 152 1.22 -2.81 10.08
N GLN A 153 0.40 -3.67 10.70
CA GLN A 153 0.49 -5.12 10.55
C GLN A 153 0.21 -5.56 9.10
N PRO A 154 -0.83 -5.05 8.41
CA PRO A 154 -1.01 -5.30 6.97
C PRO A 154 0.16 -4.77 6.14
N THR A 155 0.71 -3.60 6.48
CA THR A 155 1.88 -3.04 5.79
C THR A 155 3.10 -3.96 5.90
N LEU A 156 3.38 -4.49 7.11
CA LEU A 156 4.49 -5.42 7.34
C LEU A 156 4.26 -6.76 6.65
N ALA A 157 3.03 -7.27 6.69
CA ALA A 157 2.68 -8.50 6.00
C ALA A 157 2.81 -8.35 4.47
N ALA A 158 2.45 -7.19 3.92
CA ALA A 158 2.50 -6.92 2.49
C ALA A 158 3.89 -7.10 1.86
N VAL A 159 4.92 -6.83 2.64
CA VAL A 159 6.34 -6.94 2.24
C VAL A 159 7.01 -8.18 2.81
N SER A 160 6.26 -9.10 3.42
CA SER A 160 6.82 -10.31 3.98
C SER A 160 7.24 -11.29 2.87
N PRO A 161 8.22 -12.18 3.12
CA PRO A 161 8.60 -13.21 2.16
C PRO A 161 7.43 -14.09 1.74
N GLU A 162 6.49 -14.39 2.65
CA GLU A 162 5.32 -15.20 2.37
C GLU A 162 4.44 -14.57 1.27
N LEU A 163 4.21 -13.25 1.33
CA LEU A 163 3.38 -12.57 0.33
C LEU A 163 4.13 -12.16 -0.93
N THR A 164 5.43 -11.85 -0.83
CA THR A 164 6.23 -11.37 -1.97
C THR A 164 6.89 -12.49 -2.76
N SER A 165 6.91 -13.72 -2.25
CA SER A 165 7.38 -14.91 -2.97
C SER A 165 6.61 -15.14 -4.29
N PRO A 166 7.15 -15.93 -5.24
CA PRO A 166 6.50 -16.18 -6.52
C PRO A 166 5.07 -16.76 -6.45
N ASP A 167 4.75 -17.49 -5.38
CA ASP A 167 3.42 -18.06 -5.14
C ASP A 167 2.58 -17.21 -4.17
N GLY A 168 3.14 -16.13 -3.64
CA GLY A 168 2.51 -15.21 -2.70
C GLY A 168 1.54 -14.24 -3.37
N CYS A 169 0.67 -13.65 -2.56
CA CYS A 169 -0.37 -12.74 -3.06
C CYS A 169 0.17 -11.46 -3.70
N ASN A 170 1.35 -11.02 -3.29
CA ASN A 170 2.02 -9.82 -3.79
C ASN A 170 3.24 -10.20 -4.65
N ALA A 171 3.23 -11.37 -5.29
CA ALA A 171 4.32 -11.83 -6.14
C ALA A 171 4.76 -10.75 -7.15
N GLY A 172 6.07 -10.48 -7.18
CA GLY A 172 6.68 -9.50 -8.06
C GLY A 172 6.53 -8.04 -7.66
N PHE A 173 5.87 -7.73 -6.54
CA PHE A 173 5.75 -6.35 -6.05
C PHE A 173 7.10 -5.82 -5.54
N LEU A 174 7.66 -6.50 -4.53
CA LEU A 174 8.85 -6.03 -3.81
C LEU A 174 10.12 -6.43 -4.55
N ARG A 175 10.88 -5.44 -5.00
CA ARG A 175 12.12 -5.60 -5.77
C ARG A 175 13.33 -5.35 -4.90
N GLU A 176 14.42 -6.07 -5.14
CA GLU A 176 15.66 -5.91 -4.35
C GLU A 176 16.31 -4.54 -4.63
N GLU A 177 16.26 -4.10 -5.88
CA GLU A 177 16.86 -2.87 -6.42
C GLU A 177 15.97 -1.62 -6.32
N ALA A 178 14.81 -1.68 -5.66
CA ALA A 178 13.93 -0.53 -5.46
C ALA A 178 13.98 0.00 -4.03
N TRP A 179 13.76 1.30 -3.82
CA TRP A 179 13.44 1.82 -2.49
C TRP A 179 12.08 1.30 -2.05
N LEU A 180 11.91 1.01 -0.76
CA LEU A 180 10.59 0.73 -0.19
C LEU A 180 10.05 2.00 0.48
N LEU A 181 8.87 2.45 0.06
CA LEU A 181 8.16 3.59 0.62
C LEU A 181 6.79 3.14 1.16
N PRO A 182 6.72 2.73 2.43
CA PRO A 182 5.44 2.53 3.10
C PRO A 182 4.78 3.88 3.36
N VAL A 183 3.57 4.08 2.85
CA VAL A 183 2.74 5.28 3.08
C VAL A 183 1.52 4.86 3.87
N ILE A 184 1.48 5.26 5.14
CA ILE A 184 0.48 4.82 6.10
C ILE A 184 -0.41 6.01 6.46
N VAL A 185 -1.71 5.90 6.18
CA VAL A 185 -2.72 6.84 6.65
C VAL A 185 -3.49 6.18 7.80
N SER A 186 -3.39 6.73 9.01
CA SER A 186 -3.94 6.12 10.23
C SER A 186 -4.42 7.17 11.23
N HIS A 187 -5.19 6.75 12.24
CA HIS A 187 -5.67 7.61 13.34
C HIS A 187 -4.68 7.62 14.53
N GLY A 188 -3.52 6.97 14.37
CA GLY A 188 -2.43 7.02 15.34
C GLY A 188 -2.33 5.82 16.28
N HIS A 189 -3.21 4.81 16.19
CA HIS A 189 -2.95 3.52 16.81
C HIS A 189 -2.20 2.60 15.82
N PRO A 190 -0.91 2.34 16.03
CA PRO A 190 -0.11 1.53 15.11
C PRO A 190 -0.45 0.02 15.13
N GLY A 191 -1.43 -0.40 15.94
CA GLY A 191 -1.73 -1.79 16.24
C GLY A 191 -0.77 -2.40 17.27
N GLU A 192 -0.73 -3.74 17.34
CA GLU A 192 0.11 -4.49 18.28
C GLU A 192 1.59 -4.60 17.85
N GLY A 193 2.49 -4.54 18.82
CA GLY A 193 3.93 -4.80 18.65
C GLY A 193 4.83 -3.62 19.02
N ASP A 194 6.14 -3.83 18.87
CA ASP A 194 7.17 -2.87 19.23
C ASP A 194 7.74 -2.18 17.97
N PRO A 195 7.96 -0.85 18.00
CA PRO A 195 8.56 -0.10 16.89
C PRO A 195 9.87 -0.67 16.36
N GLU A 196 10.72 -1.18 17.25
CA GLU A 196 11.99 -1.81 16.88
C GLU A 196 11.78 -3.09 16.07
N VAL A 197 10.73 -3.87 16.40
CA VAL A 197 10.37 -5.08 15.66
C VAL A 197 9.83 -4.72 14.28
N TRP A 198 9.01 -3.68 14.17
CA TRP A 198 8.48 -3.20 12.90
C TRP A 198 9.59 -2.68 11.97
N ALA A 199 10.49 -1.86 12.52
CA ALA A 199 11.63 -1.35 11.77
C ALA A 199 12.54 -2.50 11.29
N ALA A 200 12.83 -3.48 12.17
CA ALA A 200 13.61 -4.65 11.80
C ALA A 200 12.93 -5.50 10.71
N ALA A 201 11.60 -5.64 10.73
CA ALA A 201 10.84 -6.35 9.71
C ALA A 201 10.91 -5.64 8.35
N LEU A 202 10.73 -4.31 8.32
CA LEU A 202 10.89 -3.51 7.09
C LEU A 202 12.32 -3.60 6.53
N ALA A 203 13.34 -3.44 7.38
CA ALA A 203 14.72 -3.62 6.95
C ALA A 203 14.97 -5.06 6.46
N GLY A 204 14.42 -6.07 7.12
CA GLY A 204 14.49 -7.47 6.72
C GLY A 204 13.94 -7.72 5.31
N SER A 205 12.86 -7.03 4.93
CA SER A 205 12.31 -7.07 3.56
C SER A 205 13.28 -6.52 2.50
N LYS A 206 14.26 -5.71 2.94
CA LYS A 206 15.32 -5.11 2.12
C LYS A 206 16.71 -5.65 2.49
N GLY A 207 16.80 -6.95 2.81
CA GLY A 207 18.08 -7.61 3.07
C GLY A 207 18.82 -7.13 4.34
N GLY A 208 18.10 -6.48 5.26
CA GLY A 208 18.64 -5.87 6.47
C GLY A 208 19.08 -4.41 6.29
N ASP A 209 18.88 -3.81 5.13
CA ASP A 209 19.28 -2.42 4.87
C ASP A 209 18.15 -1.43 5.21
N MET A 210 18.26 -0.80 6.38
CA MET A 210 17.33 0.25 6.79
C MET A 210 17.41 1.48 5.88
N ASN A 211 18.54 1.73 5.22
CA ASN A 211 18.67 2.86 4.30
C ASN A 211 17.93 2.62 2.99
N ALA A 212 17.31 1.46 2.78
CA ALA A 212 16.47 1.17 1.63
C ALA A 212 14.98 1.45 1.89
N VAL A 213 14.62 1.85 3.11
CA VAL A 213 13.23 2.04 3.55
C VAL A 213 13.00 3.49 3.97
N VAL A 214 11.97 4.12 3.43
CA VAL A 214 11.56 5.48 3.79
C VAL A 214 10.08 5.44 4.17
N PRO A 215 9.73 5.22 5.44
CA PRO A 215 8.33 5.20 5.87
C PRO A 215 7.77 6.63 6.00
N VAL A 216 6.55 6.83 5.51
CA VAL A 216 5.76 8.05 5.68
C VAL A 216 4.46 7.68 6.38
N ALA A 217 4.20 8.30 7.54
CA ALA A 217 2.95 8.16 8.26
C ALA A 217 2.20 9.50 8.29
N ILE A 218 0.94 9.48 7.88
CA ILE A 218 0.01 10.60 7.91
C ILE A 218 -1.05 10.26 8.94
N LEU A 219 -1.00 10.97 10.06
CA LEU A 219 -1.81 10.68 11.23
C LEU A 219 -2.83 11.80 11.42
N ASP A 220 -4.10 11.45 11.64
CA ASP A 220 -5.14 12.42 12.02
C ASP A 220 -4.88 12.97 13.43
N PRO A 221 -4.64 14.28 13.60
CA PRO A 221 -4.34 14.86 14.89
C PRO A 221 -5.61 15.37 15.62
N GLN A 222 -6.66 14.57 15.85
CA GLN A 222 -7.77 14.86 16.82
C GLN A 222 -8.47 13.58 17.33
N THR A 223 -8.84 13.32 18.61
CA THR A 223 -8.60 13.87 19.97
C THR A 223 -9.09 12.85 21.04
N ASN A 224 -8.17 12.29 21.84
CA ASN A 224 -8.11 12.17 23.33
C ASN A 224 -9.21 11.48 24.20
N PRO A 225 -8.88 10.96 25.42
CA PRO A 225 -8.10 11.62 26.49
C PRO A 225 -6.64 11.19 26.69
#